data_AF-A0A522VZL4-F1
#
_entry.id   AF-A0A522VZL4-F1
#
_cell.length_a   1.000
_cell.length_b   1.000
_cell.length_c   1.000
_cell.angle_alpha   90.00
_cell.angle_beta   90.00
_cell.angle_gamma   90.00
#
_symmetry.space_group_name_H-M   'P 1'
#
loop_
_entity.id
_entity.type
_entity.pdbx_description
1 polymer ?
#
loop_
_entity_poly.entity_id
_entity_poly.type
_entity_poly.pdbx_seq_one_letter_code
_entity_poly.pdbx_strand_id
1 'polypeptide(L)' 'MAPKFKDPQSGAMWSGRGLTPKWLAEKVKAGAKREEFLIKGK' A
#
# COMPACT_ATOMS: atom_id res chain seq x y z
N MET A 1 5.75 14.00 3.94
CA MET A 1 5.14 12.80 4.57
C MET A 1 5.68 11.59 3.86
N ALA A 2 6.23 10.61 4.59
CA ALA A 2 6.75 9.41 3.93
C ALA A 2 5.59 8.58 3.36
N PRO A 3 5.72 8.03 2.14
CA PRO A 3 4.80 7.01 1.64
C PRO A 3 4.88 5.82 2.59
N LYS A 4 3.73 5.50 3.18
CA LYS A 4 3.62 4.48 4.22
C LYS A 4 3.38 3.11 3.62
N PHE A 5 2.90 3.04 2.38
CA PHE A 5 2.67 1.81 1.63
C PHE A 5 3.25 1.92 0.21
N LYS A 6 3.86 0.86 -0.32
CA LYS A 6 4.30 0.73 -1.72
C LYS A 6 3.92 -0.63 -2.26
N ASP A 7 3.33 -0.61 -3.44
CA ASP A 7 3.05 -1.80 -4.22
C ASP A 7 4.32 -2.26 -4.95
N PRO A 8 4.80 -3.50 -4.75
CA PRO A 8 5.98 -4.02 -5.44
C PRO A 8 5.71 -4.36 -6.92
N GLN A 9 4.43 -4.52 -7.31
CA GLN A 9 4.06 -5.01 -8.64
C GLN A 9 3.83 -3.85 -9.63
N SER A 10 3.22 -2.76 -9.16
CA SER A 10 2.89 -1.57 -9.94
C SER A 10 3.77 -0.37 -9.56
N GLY A 11 4.55 -0.44 -8.48
CA GLY A 11 5.35 0.67 -7.98
C GLY A 11 4.53 1.81 -7.34
N ALA A 12 3.21 1.64 -7.22
CA ALA A 12 2.32 2.66 -6.69
C ALA A 12 2.55 2.87 -5.20
N MET A 13 2.57 4.12 -4.74
CA MET A 13 2.84 4.47 -3.35
C MET A 13 1.61 5.13 -2.73
N TRP A 14 1.31 4.80 -1.48
CA TRP A 14 0.20 5.37 -0.72
C TRP A 14 0.65 5.78 0.67
N SER A 15 0.38 7.02 1.06
CA SER A 15 0.78 7.52 2.39
C SER A 15 -0.13 7.05 3.53
N GLY A 16 -1.19 6.26 3.26
CA GLY A 16 -2.17 5.90 4.29
C GLY A 16 -3.13 7.04 4.65
N ARG A 17 -3.10 8.13 3.87
CA ARG A 17 -3.97 9.29 4.01
C ARG A 17 -4.79 9.47 2.73
N GLY A 18 -6.09 9.71 2.90
CA GLY A 18 -7.03 9.90 1.79
C GLY A 18 -7.56 8.59 1.22
N LEU A 19 -8.05 8.65 -0.03
CA LEU A 19 -8.70 7.54 -0.69
C LEU A 19 -7.77 6.33 -0.82
N THR A 20 -8.26 5.15 -0.43
CA THR A 20 -7.53 3.90 -0.62
C THR A 20 -7.38 3.63 -2.11
N PRO A 21 -6.16 3.40 -2.62
CA PRO A 21 -5.96 3.18 -4.03
C PRO A 21 -6.43 1.78 -4.44
N LYS A 22 -6.81 1.66 -5.71
CA LYS A 22 -7.40 0.44 -6.28
C LYS A 22 -6.45 -0.77 -6.16
N TRP A 23 -5.15 -0.57 -6.32
CA TRP A 23 -4.15 -1.63 -6.12
C TRP A 23 -4.17 -2.18 -4.68
N LEU A 24 -4.31 -1.33 -3.66
CA LEU A 24 -4.32 -1.80 -2.27
C LEU A 24 -5.61 -2.58 -1.99
N ALA A 25 -6.75 -2.13 -2.55
CA ALA A 25 -8.00 -2.86 -2.47
C ALA A 25 -7.91 -4.24 -3.16
N GLU A 26 -7.28 -4.32 -4.34
CA GLU A 26 -7.05 -5.58 -5.05
C GLU A 26 -6.10 -6.51 -4.29
N LYS A 27 -5.06 -5.98 -3.66
CA LYS A 27 -4.13 -6.76 -2.83
C LYS A 27 -4.82 -7.30 -1.57
N VAL A 28 -5.61 -6.46 -0.88
CA VAL A 28 -6.43 -6.90 0.25
C VAL A 28 -7.42 -7.98 -0.19
N LYS A 29 -8.03 -7.83 -1.37
CA LYS A 29 -8.95 -8.81 -1.94
C LYS A 29 -8.25 -10.11 -2.35
N ALA A 30 -6.99 -10.04 -2.76
CA ALA A 30 -6.14 -11.20 -3.04
C ALA A 30 -5.63 -11.91 -1.77
N GLY A 31 -6.01 -11.42 -0.57
CA GLY A 31 -5.61 -12.00 0.71
C GLY A 31 -4.32 -11.43 1.29
N ALA A 32 -3.70 -10.45 0.62
CA ALA A 32 -2.51 -9.78 1.13
C ALA A 32 -2.88 -8.74 2.18
N LYS A 33 -2.09 -8.63 3.25
CA LYS A 33 -2.36 -7.62 4.28
C LYS A 33 -1.81 -6.28 3.84
N ARG A 34 -2.58 -5.21 4.08
CA ARG A 34 -2.11 -3.83 3.90
C ARG A 34 -0.74 -3.59 4.57
N GLU A 35 -0.48 -4.27 5.67
CA GLU A 35 0.76 -4.19 6.45
C GLU A 35 1.99 -4.72 5.72
N GLU A 36 1.84 -5.66 4.79
CA GLU A 36 2.97 -6.16 3.96
C GLU A 36 3.45 -5.11 2.96
N PHE A 37 2.54 -4.26 2.49
CA PHE A 37 2.88 -3.15 1.61
C PHE A 37 3.48 -1.98 2.38
N LEU A 38 3.50 -2.04 3.71
CA LEU A 38 3.87 -0.92 4.55
C LEU A 38 5.38 -0.71 4.45
N ILE A 39 5.80 0.39 3.80
CA ILE A 39 7.20 0.80 3.75
C ILE A 39 7.54 1.28 5.15
N LYS A 40 8.10 0.40 5.96
CA LYS A 40 8.56 0.75 7.31
C LYS A 40 9.81 1.61 7.13
N GLY A 41 9.60 2.91 7.02
CA GLY A 41 10.60 3.90 7.37
C GLY A 41 10.99 3.64 8.82
N LYS A 42 12.28 3.35 9.02
CA LYS A 42 12.94 3.05 10.29
C LYS A 42 12.53 3.98 11.42
#